data_AF-A0A061JKS9-F1
#
_entry.id   AF-A0A061JKS9-F1
#
_cell.length_a   1.000
_cell.length_b   1.000
_cell.length_c   1.000
_cell.angle_alpha   90.00
_cell.angle_beta   90.00
_cell.angle_gamma   90.00
#
_symmetry.space_group_name_H-M   'P 1'
#
loop_
_entity.id
_entity.type
_entity.pdbx_description
1 polymer ?
#
loop_
_entity_poly.entity_id
_entity_poly.type
_entity_poly.pdbx_seq_one_letter_code
_entity_poly.pdbx_strand_id
1 'polypeptide(L)'
;MKETTSAYLAAQSGVEKIRASRNALESAEQSSVAAERGFKFGVVNAVDVLTSVQNEYAARRDLLKAQYDFITNLLVLNRWAGRLSKQSVENVNVWLARSEQARALERKTKE
;
A
#
# COMPACT_ATOMS: atom_id res chain seq x y z
N MET A 1 -7.54 -25.04 15.78
CA MET A 1 -6.66 -25.41 14.64
C MET A 1 -7.10 -24.76 13.34
N LYS A 2 -8.40 -24.46 13.14
CA LYS A 2 -8.88 -23.71 11.96
C LYS A 2 -8.29 -22.30 11.88
N GLU A 3 -8.15 -21.67 13.03
CA GLU A 3 -7.76 -20.27 13.21
C GLU A 3 -6.33 -20.00 12.73
N THR A 4 -5.40 -20.91 13.03
CA THR A 4 -4.00 -20.83 12.59
C THR A 4 -3.86 -21.02 11.09
N THR A 5 -4.56 -21.99 10.51
CA THR A 5 -4.55 -22.24 9.06
C THR A 5 -5.16 -21.08 8.29
N SER A 6 -6.28 -20.54 8.76
CA SER A 6 -6.91 -19.35 8.16
C SER A 6 -6.01 -18.12 8.25
N ALA A 7 -5.34 -17.88 9.39
CA ALA A 7 -4.41 -16.77 9.53
C ALA A 7 -3.18 -16.91 8.61
N TYR A 8 -2.66 -18.13 8.42
CA TYR A 8 -1.56 -18.42 7.50
C TYR A 8 -1.95 -18.14 6.04
N LEU A 9 -3.11 -18.65 5.58
CA LEU A 9 -3.61 -18.39 4.23
C LEU A 9 -3.93 -16.90 4.00
N ALA A 10 -4.42 -16.20 5.02
CA ALA A 10 -4.66 -14.77 4.98
C ALA A 10 -3.34 -13.96 4.89
N ALA A 11 -2.30 -14.39 5.60
CA ALA A 11 -0.98 -13.77 5.48
C ALA A 11 -0.36 -14.01 4.09
N GLN A 12 -0.47 -15.24 3.56
CA GLN A 12 0.04 -15.58 2.24
C GLN A 12 -0.68 -14.80 1.12
N SER A 13 -2.01 -14.74 1.17
CA SER A 13 -2.78 -13.92 0.21
C SER A 13 -2.55 -12.41 0.40
N GLY A 14 -2.22 -11.97 1.61
CA GLY A 14 -1.84 -10.59 1.90
C GLY A 14 -0.61 -10.11 1.12
N VAL A 15 0.40 -10.98 0.91
CA VAL A 15 1.59 -10.65 0.09
C VAL A 15 1.21 -10.36 -1.36
N GLU A 16 0.38 -11.21 -1.95
CA GLU A 16 -0.09 -11.02 -3.32
C GLU A 16 -1.02 -9.79 -3.44
N LYS A 17 -1.84 -9.52 -2.43
CA LYS A 17 -2.65 -8.30 -2.36
C LYS A 17 -1.78 -7.04 -2.35
N ILE A 18 -0.69 -7.02 -1.58
CA ILE A 18 0.27 -5.91 -1.57
C ILE A 18 0.93 -5.73 -2.94
N ARG A 19 1.32 -6.83 -3.61
CA ARG A 19 1.90 -6.78 -4.96
C ARG A 19 0.90 -6.22 -5.98
N ALA A 20 -0.33 -6.70 -5.97
CA ALA A 20 -1.40 -6.21 -6.84
C ALA A 20 -1.69 -4.73 -6.60
N SER A 21 -1.83 -4.29 -5.35
CA SER A 21 -2.05 -2.88 -5.01
C SER A 21 -0.88 -1.98 -5.39
N ARG A 22 0.37 -2.48 -5.37
CA ARG A 22 1.54 -1.74 -5.85
C ARG A 22 1.47 -1.52 -7.36
N ASN A 23 1.18 -2.56 -8.13
CA ASN A 23 1.05 -2.45 -9.59
C ASN A 23 -0.11 -1.53 -9.98
N ALA A 24 -1.22 -1.60 -9.23
CA ALA A 24 -2.35 -0.69 -9.42
C ALA A 24 -1.97 0.78 -9.13
N LEU A 25 -1.18 1.03 -8.10
CA LEU A 25 -0.66 2.37 -7.80
C LEU A 25 0.22 2.89 -8.94
N GLU A 26 1.18 2.10 -9.41
CA GLU A 26 2.06 2.49 -10.51
C GLU A 26 1.28 2.84 -11.79
N SER A 27 0.26 2.03 -12.12
CA SER A 27 -0.63 2.29 -13.25
C SER A 27 -1.46 3.58 -13.06
N ALA A 28 -1.95 3.83 -11.85
CA ALA A 28 -2.70 5.04 -11.54
C ALA A 28 -1.82 6.31 -11.57
N GLU A 29 -0.57 6.22 -11.09
CA GLU A 29 0.42 7.30 -11.19
C GLU A 29 0.72 7.64 -12.66
N GLN A 30 0.95 6.62 -13.50
CA GLN A 30 1.16 6.83 -14.94
C GLN A 30 -0.06 7.47 -15.62
N SER A 31 -1.27 7.04 -15.23
CA SER A 31 -2.52 7.59 -15.75
C SER A 31 -2.71 9.06 -15.36
N SER A 32 -2.38 9.41 -14.12
CA SER A 32 -2.38 10.78 -13.59
C SER A 32 -1.44 11.69 -14.40
N VAL A 33 -0.20 11.23 -14.62
CA VAL A 33 0.80 11.96 -15.45
C VAL A 33 0.33 12.09 -16.91
N ALA A 34 -0.29 11.06 -17.48
CA ALA A 34 -0.81 11.12 -18.83
C ALA A 34 -1.97 12.14 -18.95
N ALA A 35 -2.87 12.17 -17.98
CA ALA A 35 -3.97 13.14 -17.95
C ALA A 35 -3.46 14.57 -17.81
N GLU A 36 -2.47 14.83 -16.94
CA GLU A 36 -1.84 16.15 -16.83
C GLU A 36 -1.20 16.60 -18.15
N ARG A 37 -0.53 15.70 -18.86
CA ARG A 37 0.04 15.99 -20.19
C ARG A 37 -1.05 16.25 -21.22
N GLY A 38 -2.09 15.42 -21.24
CA GLY A 38 -3.23 15.59 -22.14
C GLY A 38 -3.93 16.93 -21.92
N PHE A 39 -4.04 17.39 -20.66
CA PHE A 39 -4.61 18.69 -20.33
C PHE A 39 -3.74 19.83 -20.85
N LYS A 40 -2.41 19.73 -20.74
CA LYS A 40 -1.46 20.70 -21.32
C LYS A 40 -1.59 20.81 -22.85
N PHE A 41 -1.91 19.72 -23.52
CA PHE A 41 -2.14 19.69 -24.97
C PHE A 41 -3.61 19.94 -25.38
N GLY A 42 -4.51 20.17 -24.41
CA GLY A 42 -5.94 20.40 -24.66
C GLY A 42 -6.73 19.17 -25.13
N VAL A 43 -6.20 17.96 -24.94
CA VAL A 43 -6.82 16.69 -25.35
C VAL A 43 -7.77 16.14 -24.27
N VAL A 44 -7.55 16.48 -23.00
CA VAL A 44 -8.44 16.13 -21.87
C VAL A 44 -8.79 17.38 -21.07
N ASN A 45 -9.88 17.32 -20.31
CA ASN A 45 -10.36 18.46 -19.52
C ASN A 45 -9.83 18.42 -18.06
N ALA A 46 -10.05 19.50 -17.30
CA ALA A 46 -9.59 19.60 -15.91
C ALA A 46 -10.25 18.58 -14.96
N VAL A 47 -11.48 18.16 -15.25
CA VAL A 47 -12.20 17.14 -14.45
C VAL A 47 -11.58 15.76 -14.66
N ASP A 48 -11.10 15.46 -15.87
CA ASP A 48 -10.38 14.21 -16.17
C ASP A 48 -9.08 14.12 -15.37
N VAL A 49 -8.35 15.24 -15.27
CA VAL A 49 -7.14 15.34 -14.43
C VAL A 49 -7.50 15.10 -12.97
N LEU A 50 -8.49 15.81 -12.43
CA LEU A 50 -8.92 15.63 -11.04
C LEU A 50 -9.34 14.19 -10.73
N THR A 51 -10.03 13.54 -11.67
CA THR A 51 -10.45 12.13 -11.54
C THR A 51 -9.24 11.21 -11.53
N SER A 52 -8.26 11.42 -12.42
CA SER A 52 -7.03 10.62 -12.47
C SER A 52 -6.20 10.75 -11.19
N VAL A 53 -6.09 11.96 -10.63
CA VAL A 53 -5.42 12.23 -9.35
C VAL A 53 -6.18 11.55 -8.21
N GLN A 54 -7.52 11.66 -8.17
CA GLN A 54 -8.34 10.98 -7.16
C GLN A 54 -8.11 9.46 -7.18
N ASN A 55 -8.02 8.86 -8.37
CA ASN A 55 -7.75 7.43 -8.55
C ASN A 55 -6.34 7.04 -8.07
N GLU A 56 -5.32 7.86 -8.33
CA GLU A 56 -3.97 7.66 -7.79
C GLU A 56 -3.96 7.62 -6.26
N TYR A 57 -4.62 8.58 -5.61
CA TYR A 57 -4.72 8.62 -4.15
C TYR A 57 -5.54 7.45 -3.59
N ALA A 58 -6.57 7.00 -4.30
CA ALA A 58 -7.32 5.81 -3.93
C ALA A 58 -6.44 4.55 -3.98
N ALA A 59 -5.69 4.35 -5.07
CA ALA A 59 -4.76 3.22 -5.21
C ALA A 59 -3.66 3.26 -4.13
N ARG A 60 -3.16 4.45 -3.80
CA ARG A 60 -2.18 4.65 -2.73
C ARG A 60 -2.74 4.22 -1.37
N ARG A 61 -3.96 4.65 -1.04
CA ARG A 61 -4.64 4.24 0.20
C ARG A 61 -4.86 2.73 0.24
N ASP A 62 -5.23 2.11 -0.87
CA ASP A 62 -5.51 0.68 -0.93
C ASP A 62 -4.23 -0.16 -0.72
N LEU A 63 -3.08 0.29 -1.25
CA LEU A 63 -1.77 -0.31 -0.95
C LEU A 63 -1.46 -0.25 0.56
N LEU A 64 -1.70 0.90 1.20
CA LEU A 64 -1.47 1.03 2.65
C LEU A 64 -2.38 0.09 3.44
N LYS A 65 -3.66 0.02 3.07
CA LYS A 65 -4.61 -0.90 3.68
C LYS A 65 -4.14 -2.35 3.57
N ALA A 66 -3.68 -2.77 2.40
CA ALA A 66 -3.15 -4.12 2.19
C ALA A 66 -1.92 -4.42 3.09
N GLN A 67 -1.03 -3.43 3.29
CA GLN A 67 0.12 -3.56 4.18
C GLN A 67 -0.31 -3.71 5.65
N TYR A 68 -1.26 -2.90 6.11
CA TYR A 68 -1.78 -2.99 7.48
C TYR A 68 -2.54 -4.30 7.73
N ASP A 69 -3.36 -4.74 6.78
CA ASP A 69 -4.08 -6.03 6.83
C ASP A 69 -3.06 -7.19 7.00
N PHE A 70 -1.99 -7.20 6.21
CA PHE A 70 -0.94 -8.22 6.27
C PHE A 70 -0.24 -8.25 7.64
N ILE A 71 0.15 -7.09 8.15
CA ILE A 71 0.79 -6.96 9.47
C ILE A 71 -0.14 -7.50 10.58
N THR A 72 -1.42 -7.13 10.53
CA THR A 72 -2.41 -7.57 11.51
C THR A 72 -2.56 -9.09 11.47
N ASN A 73 -2.69 -9.68 10.29
CA ASN A 73 -2.78 -11.13 10.11
C ASN A 73 -1.53 -11.86 10.60
N LEU A 74 -0.34 -11.29 10.38
CA LEU A 74 0.93 -11.83 10.86
C LEU A 74 1.01 -11.81 12.40
N LEU A 75 0.56 -10.73 13.05
CA LEU A 75 0.53 -10.65 14.52
C LEU A 75 -0.48 -11.64 15.11
N VAL A 76 -1.65 -11.79 14.49
CA VAL A 76 -2.66 -12.79 14.89
C VAL A 76 -2.09 -14.20 14.76
N LEU A 77 -1.42 -14.53 13.66
CA LEU A 77 -0.76 -15.82 13.47
C LEU A 77 0.28 -16.10 14.57
N ASN A 78 1.14 -15.11 14.88
CA ASN A 78 2.13 -15.24 15.94
C ASN A 78 1.50 -15.42 17.33
N ARG A 79 0.37 -14.77 17.60
CA ARG A 79 -0.39 -14.94 18.85
C ARG A 79 -0.90 -16.37 19.01
N TRP A 80 -1.54 -16.93 17.98
CA TRP A 80 -2.05 -18.31 18.02
C TRP A 80 -0.95 -19.36 18.05
N ALA A 81 0.21 -19.07 17.43
CA ALA A 81 1.38 -19.94 17.47
C ALA A 81 2.15 -19.88 18.81
N GLY A 82 1.74 -19.03 19.77
CA GLY A 82 2.44 -18.84 21.04
C GLY A 82 3.80 -18.16 20.90
N ARG A 83 4.09 -17.54 19.74
CA ARG A 83 5.38 -16.90 19.40
C ARG A 83 5.32 -15.38 19.41
N LEU A 84 4.21 -14.79 19.85
CA LEU A 84 4.09 -13.33 19.94
C LEU A 84 5.07 -12.80 20.98
N SER A 85 6.17 -12.22 20.50
CA SER A 85 7.19 -11.59 21.31
C SER A 85 7.20 -10.08 21.09
N LYS A 86 7.72 -9.32 22.06
CA LYS A 86 7.98 -7.88 21.87
C LYS A 86 8.80 -7.62 20.60
N GLN A 87 9.76 -8.50 20.31
CA GLN A 87 10.61 -8.42 19.12
C GLN A 87 9.81 -8.44 17.81
N SER A 88 8.73 -9.23 17.74
CA SER A 88 7.87 -9.30 16.55
C SER A 88 7.14 -7.97 16.29
N VAL A 89 6.71 -7.29 17.36
CA VAL A 89 6.07 -5.97 17.28
C VAL A 89 7.09 -4.89 16.90
N GLU A 90 8.29 -4.96 17.46
CA GLU A 90 9.39 -4.04 17.15
C GLU A 90 9.82 -4.14 15.68
N ASN A 91 9.93 -5.35 15.14
CA ASN A 91 10.26 -5.58 13.73
C ASN A 91 9.21 -4.97 12.79
N VAL A 92 7.92 -5.14 13.11
CA VAL A 92 6.82 -4.51 12.37
C VAL A 92 6.92 -2.98 12.44
N ASN A 93 7.21 -2.44 13.62
CA ASN A 93 7.34 -1.00 13.80
C ASN A 93 8.48 -0.42 12.96
N VAL A 94 9.63 -1.11 12.89
CA VAL A 94 10.76 -0.71 12.04
C VAL A 94 10.37 -0.74 10.55
N TRP A 95 9.62 -1.74 10.10
CA TRP A 95 9.15 -1.82 8.71
C TRP A 95 8.22 -0.65 8.35
N LEU A 96 7.31 -0.30 9.26
CA LEU A 96 6.39 0.83 9.08
C LEU A 96 7.13 2.18 9.08
N ALA A 97 8.05 2.39 10.03
CA ALA A 97 8.85 3.61 10.13
C ALA A 97 9.71 3.86 8.89
N ARG A 98 10.34 2.80 8.34
CA ARG A 98 11.12 2.91 7.09
C ARG A 98 10.24 3.31 5.90
N SER A 99 8.98 2.87 5.87
CA SER A 99 8.02 3.25 4.82
C SER A 99 7.61 4.73 4.92
N GLU A 100 7.57 5.29 6.12
CA GLU A 100 7.25 6.69 6.36
C GLU A 100 8.42 7.61 5.97
N GLN A 101 9.64 7.20 6.34
CA GLN A 101 10.88 7.90 5.97
C GLN A 101 11.08 7.96 4.44
N ALA A 102 10.77 6.87 3.73
CA ALA A 102 10.81 6.85 2.27
C ALA A 102 9.83 7.87 1.65
N ARG A 103 8.62 8.01 2.20
CA ARG A 103 7.64 9.02 1.74
C ARG A 103 8.10 10.45 2.05
N ALA A 104 8.72 10.68 3.21
CA ALA A 104 9.26 11.98 3.57
C ALA A 104 10.38 12.42 2.61
N LEU A 105 11.18 11.47 2.12
CA LEU A 105 12.18 11.72 1.08
C LEU A 105 11.52 12.12 -0.25
N GLU A 106 10.53 11.36 -0.73
CA GLU A 106 9.83 11.64 -2.00
C GLU A 106 9.15 13.01 -2.04
N ARG A 107 8.63 13.47 -0.90
CA ARG A 107 8.05 14.82 -0.78
C ARG A 107 9.10 15.91 -0.96
N LYS A 108 10.31 15.73 -0.40
CA LYS A 108 11.43 16.67 -0.55
C LYS A 108 12.02 16.74 -1.96
N THR A 109 11.88 15.69 -2.76
CA THR A 109 12.41 15.68 -4.14
C THR A 109 11.44 16.28 -5.16
N LYS A 110 10.17 16.49 -4.78
CA LYS A 110 9.13 17.06 -5.64
C LYS A 110 8.83 18.55 -5.35
N GLU A 111 9.42 19.10 -4.28
CA GLU A 111 9.51 20.55 -4.01
C GLU A 111 10.78 21.13 -4.64
#